data_AF-A0A7C1TTN8-F1
#
_entry.id   AF-A0A7C1TTN8-F1
#
_cell.length_a   1.000
_cell.length_b   1.000
_cell.length_c   1.000
_cell.angle_alpha   90.00
_cell.angle_beta   90.00
_cell.angle_gamma   90.00
#
_symmetry.space_group_name_H-M   'P 1'
#
loop_
_entity.id
_entity.type
_entity.pdbx_description
1 polymer ?
#
loop_
_entity_poly.entity_id
_entity_poly.type
_entity_poly.pdbx_seq_one_letter_code
_entity_poly.pdbx_strand_id
1 'polypeptide(L)' 'MAMPPPSRIEKLCNQKKMKMTGQRRVIARVLSEAKDHPNVEEVHRRAAKI' A
#
# COMPACT_ATOMS: atom_id res chain seq x y z
N MET A 1 16.01 -0.58 10.93
CA MET A 1 14.77 -1.35 10.74
C MET A 1 14.61 -1.63 9.26
N ALA A 2 14.61 -2.90 8.84
CA ALA A 2 14.48 -3.25 7.44
C ALA A 2 13.04 -2.96 6.96
N MET A 3 12.90 -2.30 5.81
CA MET A 3 11.58 -2.16 5.17
C MET A 3 11.09 -3.56 4.75
N PRO A 4 9.82 -3.92 5.02
CA PRO A 4 9.28 -5.19 4.56
C PRO A 4 9.33 -5.26 3.02
N PRO A 5 9.40 -6.47 2.44
CA PRO A 5 9.45 -6.64 1.00
C PRO A 5 8.24 -5.97 0.32
N PRO A 6 8.40 -5.44 -0.90
CA PRO A 6 7.35 -4.69 -1.59
C PRO A 6 6.12 -5.56 -1.80
N SER A 7 4.94 -4.99 -1.50
CA SER A 7 3.66 -5.68 -1.64
C SER A 7 3.32 -5.97 -3.11
N ARG A 8 2.35 -6.85 -3.36
CA ARG A 8 1.93 -7.22 -4.73
C ARG A 8 1.55 -5.99 -5.55
N ILE A 9 0.76 -5.08 -4.99
CA ILE A 9 0.34 -3.86 -5.67
C ILE A 9 1.53 -2.92 -5.91
N GLU A 10 2.45 -2.79 -4.94
CA GLU A 10 3.66 -1.97 -5.11
C GLU A 10 4.53 -2.47 -6.26
N LYS A 11 4.71 -3.80 -6.39
CA LYS A 11 5.43 -4.39 -7.53
C LYS A 11 4.78 -4.03 -8.87
N LEU A 12 3.46 -4.11 -8.96
CA LEU A 12 2.72 -3.71 -10.17
C LEU A 12 2.88 -2.21 -10.48
N CYS A 13 2.81 -1.34 -9.47
CA CYS A 13 3.01 0.09 -9.65
C CYS A 13 4.43 0.42 -10.15
N ASN A 14 5.44 -0.25 -9.60
CA ASN A 14 6.83 -0.09 -10.05
C ASN A 14 7.04 -0.55 -11.50
N GLN A 15 6.45 -1.69 -11.89
CA GLN A 15 6.49 -2.17 -13.29
C GLN A 15 5.85 -1.16 -14.25
N LYS A 16 4.81 -0.47 -13.80
CA LYS A 16 4.14 0.61 -14.55
C LYS A 16 4.87 1.95 -14.50
N LYS A 17 6.11 1.99 -13.99
CA LYS A 17 6.90 3.22 -13.79
C LYS A 17 6.16 4.29 -12.97
N MET A 18 5.23 3.89 -12.11
CA MET A 18 4.57 4.84 -11.20
C MET A 18 5.53 5.24 -10.10
N LYS A 19 5.62 6.55 -9.82
CA LYS A 19 6.42 7.06 -8.70
C LYS A 19 5.87 6.54 -7.38
N MET A 20 6.63 5.69 -6.69
CA MET A 20 6.30 5.18 -5.36
C MET A 20 6.85 6.11 -4.28
N THR A 21 5.96 6.89 -3.66
CA THR A 21 6.27 7.70 -2.48
C THR A 21 6.05 6.89 -1.20
N GLY A 22 6.51 7.39 -0.05
CA GLY A 22 6.29 6.73 1.25
C GLY A 22 4.81 6.40 1.50
N GLN A 23 3.93 7.40 1.33
CA GLN A 23 2.49 7.22 1.47
C GLN A 23 1.91 6.19 0.47
N ARG A 24 2.35 6.20 -0.80
CA ARG A 24 1.88 5.22 -1.80
C ARG A 24 2.27 3.79 -1.44
N ARG A 25 3.45 3.57 -0.84
CA ARG A 25 3.87 2.26 -0.33
C ARG A 25 2.97 1.79 0.81
N VAL A 26 2.64 2.67 1.75
CA VAL A 26 1.71 2.36 2.85
C VAL A 26 0.32 2.00 2.30
N ILE A 27 -0.22 2.80 1.38
CA ILE A 27 -1.52 2.51 0.75
C ILE A 27 -1.48 1.19 -0.03
N ALA A 28 -0.42 0.95 -0.82
CA ALA A 28 -0.26 -0.30 -1.56
C ALA A 28 -0.14 -1.51 -0.64
N ARG A 29 0.42 -1.36 0.56
CA ARG A 29 0.45 -2.40 1.59
C ARG A 29 -0.94 -2.68 2.13
N VAL A 30 -1.65 -1.64 2.60
CA VAL A 30 -3.03 -1.76 3.11
C VAL A 30 -3.94 -2.45 2.10
N LEU A 31 -3.90 -2.02 0.84
CA LEU A 31 -4.71 -2.59 -0.23
C LEU A 31 -4.28 -4.01 -0.63
N SER A 32 -3.01 -4.37 -0.46
CA SER A 32 -2.54 -5.74 -0.73
C SER A 32 -2.92 -6.72 0.37
N GLU A 33 -3.01 -6.25 1.62
CA GLU A 33 -3.37 -7.05 2.80
C GLU A 33 -4.90 -7.12 3.01
N ALA A 34 -5.66 -6.17 2.48
CA ALA A 34 -7.11 -6.18 2.52
C ALA A 34 -7.68 -7.41 1.81
N LYS A 35 -8.46 -8.20 2.55
CA LYS A 35 -9.25 -9.33 2.01
C LYS A 35 -10.67 -8.92 1.64
N ASP A 36 -11.05 -7.73 2.07
CA ASP A 36 -12.35 -7.08 1.88
C ASP A 36 -12.23 -5.90 0.89
N HIS A 37 -13.32 -5.16 0.71
CA HIS A 37 -13.35 -3.97 -0.14
C HIS A 37 -13.44 -2.69 0.69
N PRO A 38 -12.30 -2.21 1.25
CA PRO A 38 -12.30 -1.02 2.08
C PRO A 38 -12.57 0.23 1.23
N ASN A 39 -13.36 1.14 1.79
CA ASN A 39 -13.55 2.47 1.22
C ASN A 39 -12.36 3.39 1.55
N VAL A 40 -12.41 4.63 1.04
CA VAL A 40 -11.34 5.61 1.21
C VAL A 40 -11.02 5.91 2.69
N GLU A 41 -12.05 6.14 3.51
CA GLU A 41 -11.84 6.43 4.94
C GLU A 41 -11.20 5.25 5.66
N GLU A 42 -11.61 4.04 5.30
CA GLU A 42 -11.09 2.83 5.90
C GLU A 42 -9.63 2.59 5.53
N VAL A 43 -9.26 2.83 4.27
CA VAL A 43 -7.87 2.80 3.84
C VAL A 43 -7.05 3.83 4.63
N HIS A 44 -7.56 5.04 4.82
CA HIS A 44 -6.89 6.06 5.62
C HIS A 44 -6.72 5.61 7.08
N ARG A 45 -7.79 5.12 7.72
CA ARG A 45 -7.75 4.60 9.10
C ARG A 45 -6.77 3.43 9.26
N ARG A 46 -6.71 2.52 8.29
CA ARG A 46 -5.78 1.38 8.29
C ARG A 46 -4.35 1.85 8.07
N ALA A 47 -4.12 2.77 7.13
CA ALA A 47 -2.80 3.34 6.85
C ALA A 47 -2.22 4.10 8.05
N ALA A 48 -3.06 4.82 8.81
CA ALA A 48 -2.63 5.54 10.01
C ALA A 48 -2.19 4.62 11.17
N LYS A 49 -2.46 3.31 11.09
CA LYS A 49 -2.04 2.32 12.09
C LYS A 49 -0.71 1.63 11.72
N ILE A 50 -0.12 1.97 10.57
CA ILE A 50 1.13 1.42 10.05
C ILE A 50 2.25 2.43 10.27
#